data_AF-A0A5S3QPH5-F1
#
_entry.id   AF-A0A5S3QPH5-F1
#
_cell.length_a   1.000
_cell.length_b   1.000
_cell.length_c   1.000
_cell.angle_alpha   90.00
_cell.angle_beta   90.00
_cell.angle_gamma   90.00
#
_symmetry.space_group_name_H-M   'P 1'
#
loop_
_entity.id
_entity.type
_entity.pdbx_description
1 polymer ?
#
loop_
_entity_poly.entity_id
_entity_poly.type
_entity_poly.pdbx_seq_one_letter_code
_entity_poly.pdbx_strand_id
1 'polypeptide(L)'
;MPIERQHKIKELLNKHHNMKISELSQELGVSEMTIHRDLKPLIDDGAVLKTFGGVSIAGKENDHKPASKDCVFCGRSTNERLAYRLILSNNRTETACCAHCGLLRHRQLGDDVIQAICPDFLRQTTLSAQLALYVIDTSVEIGCCHPQVLTFERSEDADKFVKGFGGTIYHLAEAMEAIFQKMNGNDSCSSRHH
;
A
#
# COMPACT_ATOMS: atom_id res chain seq x y z
N MET A 1 -21.95 27.83 5.25
CA MET A 1 -20.54 28.15 5.62
C MET A 1 -19.84 27.22 6.66
N PRO A 2 -20.35 26.04 7.04
CA PRO A 2 -19.47 24.85 6.96
C PRO A 2 -20.05 23.75 6.07
N ILE A 3 -21.39 23.65 6.03
CA ILE A 3 -22.16 22.64 5.29
C ILE A 3 -21.94 22.75 3.77
N GLU A 4 -21.91 23.97 3.20
CA GLU A 4 -21.60 24.17 1.78
C GLU A 4 -20.18 23.72 1.41
N ARG A 5 -19.22 23.88 2.33
CA ARG A 5 -17.83 23.45 2.11
C ARG A 5 -17.70 21.94 2.27
N GLN A 6 -18.43 21.34 3.21
CA GLN A 6 -18.59 19.88 3.30
C GLN A 6 -19.23 19.31 2.04
N HIS A 7 -20.23 19.98 1.46
CA HIS A 7 -20.84 19.58 0.20
C HIS A 7 -19.83 19.63 -0.95
N LYS A 8 -19.05 20.71 -1.06
CA LYS A 8 -17.95 20.80 -2.04
C LYS A 8 -16.88 19.74 -1.81
N ILE A 9 -16.51 19.44 -0.56
CA ILE A 9 -15.57 18.35 -0.25
C ILE A 9 -16.16 17.01 -0.72
N LYS A 10 -17.45 16.75 -0.49
CA LYS A 10 -18.13 15.55 -1.02
C LYS A 10 -18.16 15.53 -2.55
N GLU A 11 -18.40 16.66 -3.22
CA GLU A 11 -18.38 16.74 -4.68
C GLU A 11 -16.98 16.47 -5.26
N LEU A 12 -15.95 17.07 -4.66
CA LEU A 12 -14.55 16.86 -5.04
C LEU A 12 -14.14 15.40 -4.80
N LEU A 13 -14.50 14.82 -3.65
CA LEU A 13 -14.24 13.41 -3.36
C LEU A 13 -15.09 12.46 -4.23
N ASN A 14 -16.30 12.83 -4.63
CA ASN A 14 -17.09 12.07 -5.62
C ASN A 14 -16.42 12.09 -7.00
N LYS A 15 -15.79 13.20 -7.37
CA LYS A 15 -15.13 13.35 -8.68
C LYS A 15 -13.76 12.66 -8.70
N HIS A 16 -12.96 12.80 -7.64
CA HIS A 16 -11.57 12.35 -7.58
C HIS A 16 -11.36 11.04 -6.79
N HIS A 17 -12.40 10.52 -6.12
CA HIS A 17 -12.42 9.28 -5.29
C HIS A 17 -11.53 9.32 -4.05
N ASN A 18 -10.32 9.86 -4.16
CA ASN A 18 -9.41 10.17 -3.06
C ASN A 18 -8.79 11.57 -3.28
N MET A 19 -8.48 12.28 -2.19
CA MET A 19 -7.71 13.52 -2.24
C MET A 19 -6.87 13.67 -0.98
N LYS A 20 -5.72 14.31 -1.10
CA LYS A 20 -4.92 14.75 0.05
C LYS A 20 -5.55 15.97 0.71
N ILE A 21 -5.25 16.16 1.98
CA ILE A 21 -5.72 17.32 2.74
C ILE A 21 -5.14 18.62 2.17
N SER A 22 -3.90 18.58 1.70
CA SER A 22 -3.24 19.70 1.03
C SER A 22 -3.90 20.08 -0.30
N GLU A 23 -4.37 19.10 -1.09
CA GLU A 23 -5.08 19.33 -2.35
C GLU A 23 -6.47 19.94 -2.10
N LEU A 24 -7.20 19.40 -1.12
CA LEU A 24 -8.48 19.98 -0.67
C LEU A 24 -8.31 21.40 -0.15
N SER A 25 -7.21 21.67 0.57
CA SER A 25 -6.85 22.99 1.09
C SER A 25 -6.60 23.99 -0.05
N GLN A 26 -5.87 23.58 -1.10
CA GLN A 26 -5.59 24.42 -2.27
C GLN A 26 -6.84 24.68 -3.11
N GLU A 27 -7.62 23.66 -3.44
CA GLU A 27 -8.85 23.76 -4.25
C GLU A 27 -9.92 24.62 -3.57
N LEU A 28 -10.03 24.55 -2.25
CA LEU A 28 -11.01 25.30 -1.48
C LEU A 28 -10.47 26.64 -0.94
N GLY A 29 -9.18 26.93 -1.12
CA GLY A 29 -8.53 28.15 -0.65
C GLY A 29 -8.57 28.33 0.87
N VAL A 30 -8.55 27.24 1.64
CA VAL A 30 -8.63 27.25 3.11
C VAL A 30 -7.44 26.53 3.74
N SER A 31 -7.14 26.78 5.02
CA SER A 31 -6.06 26.07 5.71
C SER A 31 -6.36 24.58 5.90
N GLU A 32 -5.32 23.76 5.97
CA GLU A 32 -5.45 22.32 6.25
C GLU A 32 -6.19 22.05 7.58
N MET A 33 -5.97 22.87 8.61
CA MET A 33 -6.71 22.80 9.88
C MET A 33 -8.23 22.99 9.71
N THR A 34 -8.64 23.80 8.73
CA THR A 34 -10.06 24.00 8.39
C THR A 34 -10.62 22.76 7.71
N ILE A 35 -9.88 22.16 6.77
CA ILE A 35 -10.23 20.89 6.13
C ILE A 35 -10.37 19.79 7.17
N HIS A 36 -9.43 19.66 8.11
CA HIS A 36 -9.52 18.72 9.22
C HIS A 36 -10.81 18.90 10.04
N ARG A 37 -11.20 20.15 10.34
CA ARG A 37 -12.42 20.45 11.09
C ARG A 37 -13.68 20.10 10.31
N ASP A 38 -13.69 20.34 9.00
CA ASP A 38 -14.86 20.07 8.16
C ASP A 38 -15.03 18.59 7.83
N LEU A 39 -13.93 17.83 7.77
CA LEU A 39 -13.92 16.39 7.56
C LEU A 39 -14.35 15.60 8.80
N LYS A 40 -14.07 16.11 10.00
CA LYS A 40 -14.42 15.44 11.26
C LYS A 40 -15.90 14.96 11.30
N PRO A 41 -16.91 15.82 11.09
CA PRO A 41 -18.30 15.36 11.06
C PRO A 41 -18.62 14.44 9.87
N LEU A 42 -17.90 14.53 8.75
CA LEU A 42 -18.10 13.64 7.59
C LEU A 42 -17.54 12.22 7.83
N ILE A 43 -16.50 12.13 8.65
CA ILE A 43 -15.90 10.88 9.11
C ILE A 43 -16.78 10.28 10.21
N ASP A 44 -17.26 11.11 11.15
CA ASP A 44 -18.14 10.67 12.22
C ASP A 44 -19.49 10.13 11.68
N ASP A 45 -20.02 10.74 10.61
CA ASP A 45 -21.23 10.27 9.89
C ASP A 45 -20.95 9.09 8.93
N GLY A 46 -19.71 8.62 8.84
CA GLY A 46 -19.33 7.50 7.97
C GLY A 46 -19.47 7.78 6.47
N ALA A 47 -19.61 9.03 6.05
CA ALA A 47 -19.69 9.43 4.64
C ALA A 47 -18.31 9.48 3.96
N VAL A 48 -17.24 9.55 4.76
CA VAL A 48 -15.86 9.74 4.31
C VAL A 48 -14.91 8.94 5.21
N LEU A 49 -13.91 8.29 4.62
CA LEU A 49 -12.90 7.50 5.32
C LEU A 49 -11.54 8.20 5.29
N LYS A 50 -10.82 8.13 6.42
CA LYS A 50 -9.45 8.64 6.54
C LYS A 50 -8.47 7.57 6.05
N THR A 51 -7.61 7.93 5.09
CA THR A 51 -6.56 7.04 4.55
C THR A 51 -5.16 7.53 4.97
N PHE A 52 -4.12 6.72 4.76
CA PHE A 52 -2.73 7.11 5.05
C PHE A 52 -2.29 8.26 4.12
N GLY A 53 -2.51 9.50 4.55
CA GLY A 53 -2.13 10.73 3.84
C GLY A 53 -3.28 11.47 3.15
N GLY A 54 -4.54 11.05 3.32
CA GLY A 54 -5.67 11.67 2.63
C GLY A 54 -7.03 11.21 3.12
N VAL A 55 -8.01 11.37 2.23
CA VAL A 55 -9.44 11.26 2.51
C VAL A 55 -10.16 10.65 1.31
N SER A 56 -11.11 9.74 1.52
CA SER A 56 -11.84 9.05 0.45
C SER A 56 -13.34 8.91 0.78
N ILE A 57 -14.22 8.85 -0.23
CA ILE A 57 -15.66 8.76 0.01
C ILE A 57 -16.07 7.34 0.45
N ALA A 58 -16.93 7.24 1.45
CA ALA A 58 -17.49 5.97 1.88
C ALA A 58 -18.72 5.64 1.02
N GLY A 59 -18.62 4.56 0.24
CA GLY A 59 -19.77 3.91 -0.39
C GLY A 59 -20.36 4.61 -1.62
N LYS A 60 -19.72 4.43 -2.78
CA LYS A 60 -20.40 4.13 -4.05
C LYS A 60 -19.50 3.23 -4.89
N GLU A 61 -19.43 1.97 -4.49
CA GLU A 61 -19.01 0.89 -5.36
C GLU A 61 -20.22 0.50 -6.20
N ASN A 62 -20.33 1.06 -7.40
CA ASN A 62 -21.00 0.40 -8.49
C ASN A 62 -20.40 0.85 -9.83
N ASP A 63 -20.07 -0.17 -10.61
CA ASP A 63 -19.78 -0.22 -12.03
C ASP A 63 -18.39 0.17 -12.56
N HIS A 64 -17.61 -0.90 -12.81
CA HIS A 64 -16.87 -1.10 -14.06
C HIS A 64 -15.95 0.05 -14.52
N LYS A 65 -15.24 0.69 -13.59
CA LYS A 65 -14.02 1.42 -13.93
C LYS A 65 -12.81 0.51 -13.70
N PRO A 66 -11.82 0.50 -14.62
CA PRO A 66 -10.58 -0.22 -14.36
C PRO A 66 -10.05 0.29 -13.03
N ALA A 67 -9.74 -0.63 -12.12
CA ALA A 67 -9.16 -0.33 -10.82
C ALA A 67 -8.19 0.83 -10.99
N SER A 68 -8.39 1.91 -10.23
CA SER A 68 -7.43 3.02 -10.17
C SER A 68 -6.04 2.39 -10.18
N LYS A 69 -5.17 2.80 -11.11
CA LYS A 69 -3.80 2.28 -11.20
C LYS A 69 -2.96 2.72 -10.00
N ASP A 70 -3.58 3.03 -8.87
CA ASP A 70 -2.95 3.59 -7.70
C ASP A 70 -2.97 2.54 -6.59
N CYS A 71 -1.88 2.50 -5.85
CA CYS A 71 -1.69 1.61 -4.73
C CYS A 71 -2.71 1.91 -3.64
N VAL A 72 -3.44 0.88 -3.19
CA VAL A 72 -4.39 0.98 -2.07
C VAL A 72 -3.75 1.43 -0.76
N PHE A 73 -2.43 1.32 -0.64
CA PHE A 73 -1.69 1.63 0.59
C PHE A 73 -1.01 3.00 0.54
N CYS A 74 -0.21 3.27 -0.49
CA CYS A 74 0.61 4.49 -0.58
C CYS A 74 0.12 5.52 -1.62
N GLY A 75 -0.93 5.19 -2.39
CA GLY A 75 -1.52 6.07 -3.40
C GLY A 75 -0.64 6.35 -4.63
N ARG A 76 0.54 5.73 -4.77
CA ARG A 76 1.37 5.86 -5.98
C ARG A 76 0.83 4.99 -7.11
N SER A 77 1.13 5.39 -8.34
CA SER A 77 0.85 4.55 -9.50
C SER A 77 1.53 3.18 -9.41
N THR A 78 0.82 2.15 -9.83
CA THR A 78 1.21 0.75 -9.77
C THR A 78 1.90 0.37 -11.06
N ASN A 79 3.05 -0.30 -10.94
CA ASN A 79 3.70 -0.96 -12.06
C ASN A 79 3.32 -2.45 -12.04
N GLU A 80 2.81 -2.98 -13.15
CA GLU A 80 2.42 -4.39 -13.28
C GLU A 80 3.55 -5.35 -12.90
N ARG A 81 4.81 -4.98 -13.14
CA ARG A 81 6.00 -5.79 -12.82
C ARG A 81 6.29 -5.95 -11.34
N LEU A 82 5.70 -5.11 -10.49
CA LEU A 82 5.89 -5.11 -9.05
C LEU A 82 4.57 -5.26 -8.29
N ALA A 83 3.43 -5.14 -8.98
CA ALA A 83 2.12 -5.05 -8.36
C ALA A 83 1.79 -6.30 -7.52
N TYR A 84 1.47 -6.07 -6.26
CA TYR A 84 1.01 -7.11 -5.34
C TYR A 84 -0.51 -7.02 -5.24
N ARG A 85 -1.22 -8.13 -5.45
CA ARG A 85 -2.69 -8.15 -5.46
C ARG A 85 -3.23 -9.03 -4.35
N LEU A 86 -4.24 -8.54 -3.66
CA LEU A 86 -4.95 -9.18 -2.56
C LEU A 86 -6.39 -9.46 -3.02
N ILE A 87 -6.78 -10.73 -3.00
CA ILE A 87 -8.12 -11.20 -3.30
C ILE A 87 -8.84 -11.40 -1.97
N LEU A 88 -9.93 -10.66 -1.77
CA LEU A 88 -10.64 -10.58 -0.50
C LEU A 88 -11.90 -11.43 -0.48
N SER A 89 -12.39 -11.73 0.73
CA SER A 89 -13.61 -12.51 0.99
C SER A 89 -14.89 -11.96 0.36
N ASN A 90 -14.95 -10.64 0.17
CA ASN A 90 -16.05 -9.94 -0.47
C ASN A 90 -15.95 -9.90 -2.01
N ASN A 91 -15.13 -10.76 -2.61
CA ASN A 91 -14.90 -10.86 -4.05
C ASN A 91 -14.28 -9.59 -4.68
N ARG A 92 -13.64 -8.75 -3.86
CA ARG A 92 -12.88 -7.59 -4.33
C ARG A 92 -11.40 -7.92 -4.45
N THR A 93 -10.73 -7.22 -5.35
CA THR A 93 -9.27 -7.26 -5.47
C THR A 93 -8.70 -5.90 -5.11
N GLU A 94 -7.79 -5.88 -4.14
CA GLU A 94 -6.98 -4.71 -3.83
C GLU A 94 -5.61 -4.84 -4.49
N THR A 95 -5.08 -3.73 -5.03
CA THR A 95 -3.78 -3.70 -5.70
C THR A 95 -2.83 -2.74 -4.98
N ALA A 96 -1.71 -3.27 -4.54
CA ALA A 96 -0.58 -2.51 -4.02
C ALA A 96 0.50 -2.36 -5.10
N CYS A 97 1.28 -1.28 -5.06
CA CYS A 97 2.32 -0.99 -6.04
C CYS A 97 3.54 -1.93 -5.98
N CYS A 98 3.78 -2.57 -4.85
CA CYS A 98 4.92 -3.46 -4.61
C CYS A 98 4.63 -4.44 -3.47
N ALA A 99 5.49 -5.45 -3.31
CA ALA A 99 5.42 -6.41 -2.21
C ALA A 99 5.51 -5.74 -0.83
N HIS A 100 6.23 -4.62 -0.67
CA HIS A 100 6.27 -3.87 0.59
C HIS A 100 4.85 -3.43 1.03
N CYS A 101 4.15 -2.68 0.19
CA CYS A 101 2.78 -2.23 0.48
C CYS A 101 1.81 -3.42 0.56
N GLY A 102 2.02 -4.44 -0.28
CA GLY A 102 1.25 -5.66 -0.28
C GLY A 102 1.29 -6.38 1.07
N LEU A 103 2.48 -6.58 1.63
CA LEU A 103 2.67 -7.23 2.94
C LEU A 103 2.03 -6.44 4.08
N LEU A 104 2.21 -5.11 4.11
CA LEU A 104 1.58 -4.26 5.12
C LEU A 104 0.05 -4.32 5.03
N ARG A 105 -0.50 -4.30 3.81
CA ARG A 105 -1.95 -4.38 3.60
C ARG A 105 -2.51 -5.77 3.90
N HIS A 106 -1.77 -6.82 3.54
CA HIS A 106 -2.09 -8.20 3.89
C HIS A 106 -2.21 -8.35 5.42
N ARG A 107 -1.23 -7.82 6.16
CA ARG A 107 -1.25 -7.81 7.63
C ARG A 107 -2.43 -7.01 8.21
N GLN A 108 -2.83 -5.90 7.58
CA GLN A 108 -3.99 -5.11 8.03
C GLN A 108 -5.32 -5.84 7.85
N LEU A 109 -5.46 -6.59 6.75
CA LEU A 109 -6.68 -7.28 6.39
C LEU A 109 -6.81 -8.65 7.07
N GLY A 110 -5.68 -9.29 7.39
CA GLY A 110 -5.66 -10.58 8.09
C GLY A 110 -6.49 -11.63 7.35
N ASP A 111 -7.47 -12.21 8.06
CA ASP A 111 -8.32 -13.30 7.57
C ASP A 111 -9.27 -12.88 6.43
N ASP A 112 -9.41 -11.58 6.16
CA ASP A 112 -10.18 -11.11 5.00
C ASP A 112 -9.50 -11.44 3.67
N VAL A 113 -8.19 -11.75 3.69
CA VAL A 113 -7.42 -12.11 2.50
C VAL A 113 -7.60 -13.61 2.21
N ILE A 114 -8.36 -13.94 1.16
CA ILE A 114 -8.48 -15.31 0.68
C ILE A 114 -7.20 -15.74 -0.02
N GLN A 115 -6.66 -14.88 -0.88
CA GLN A 115 -5.50 -15.19 -1.69
C GLN A 115 -4.70 -13.93 -1.97
N ALA A 116 -3.39 -14.09 -2.12
CA ALA A 116 -2.52 -13.02 -2.56
C ALA A 116 -1.59 -13.51 -3.67
N ILE A 117 -1.35 -12.65 -4.65
CA ILE A 117 -0.47 -12.93 -5.78
C ILE A 117 0.52 -11.78 -6.00
N CYS A 118 1.72 -12.13 -6.43
CA CYS A 118 2.78 -11.19 -6.73
C CYS A 118 3.64 -11.70 -7.89
N PRO A 119 4.33 -10.80 -8.62
CA PRO A 119 5.26 -11.20 -9.67
C PRO A 119 6.57 -11.73 -9.08
N ASP A 120 7.19 -12.69 -9.75
CA ASP A 120 8.59 -13.05 -9.54
C ASP A 120 9.45 -11.91 -10.09
N PHE A 121 10.33 -11.39 -9.25
CA PHE A 121 11.16 -10.23 -9.59
C PHE A 121 12.02 -10.50 -10.84
N LEU A 122 12.58 -11.71 -10.97
CA LEU A 122 13.51 -12.07 -12.03
C LEU A 122 12.77 -12.53 -13.31
N ARG A 123 11.80 -13.42 -13.14
CA ARG A 123 11.09 -14.14 -14.22
C ARG A 123 9.81 -13.45 -14.67
N GLN A 124 9.29 -12.51 -13.88
CA GLN A 124 8.04 -11.80 -14.14
C GLN A 124 6.82 -12.74 -14.28
N THR A 125 6.92 -13.95 -13.75
CA THR A 125 5.80 -14.90 -13.61
C THR A 125 4.92 -14.48 -12.44
N THR A 126 3.62 -14.74 -12.50
CA THR A 126 2.73 -14.50 -11.35
C THR A 126 2.75 -15.72 -10.44
N LEU A 127 3.03 -15.53 -9.16
CA LEU A 127 3.02 -16.58 -8.15
C LEU A 127 2.13 -16.24 -6.96
N SER A 128 1.79 -17.26 -6.19
CA SER A 128 1.13 -17.12 -4.89
C SER A 128 2.10 -16.48 -3.89
N ALA A 129 1.64 -15.44 -3.21
CA ALA A 129 2.40 -14.78 -2.16
C ALA A 129 2.72 -15.72 -0.98
N GLN A 130 1.86 -16.72 -0.73
CA GLN A 130 2.06 -17.72 0.31
C GLN A 130 3.28 -18.61 0.04
N LEU A 131 3.63 -18.80 -1.23
CA LEU A 131 4.76 -19.63 -1.66
C LEU A 131 6.00 -18.81 -2.03
N ALA A 132 5.89 -17.48 -2.02
CA ALA A 132 6.96 -16.58 -2.40
C ALA A 132 8.04 -16.49 -1.31
N LEU A 133 9.28 -16.31 -1.75
CA LEU A 133 10.41 -15.87 -0.93
C LEU A 133 10.55 -14.36 -1.05
N TYR A 134 10.70 -13.69 0.09
CA TYR A 134 10.78 -12.24 0.19
C TYR A 134 12.19 -11.82 0.57
N VAL A 135 12.86 -11.06 -0.29
CA VAL A 135 14.19 -10.52 -0.01
C VAL A 135 14.06 -9.05 0.38
N ILE A 136 14.58 -8.72 1.56
CA ILE A 136 14.53 -7.38 2.17
C ILE A 136 15.96 -6.91 2.42
N ASP A 137 16.21 -5.60 2.44
CA ASP A 137 17.51 -4.96 2.70
C ASP A 137 18.58 -5.27 1.63
N THR A 138 18.15 -5.36 0.37
CA THR A 138 19.05 -5.52 -0.77
C THR A 138 19.79 -4.22 -1.07
N SER A 139 21.03 -4.29 -1.56
CA SER A 139 21.80 -3.12 -2.00
C SER A 139 21.31 -2.54 -3.34
N VAL A 140 20.52 -3.31 -4.09
CA VAL A 140 19.90 -2.85 -5.34
C VAL A 140 18.69 -1.98 -5.02
N GLU A 141 18.57 -0.86 -5.75
CA GLU A 141 17.42 0.02 -5.68
C GLU A 141 16.60 -0.04 -6.97
N ILE A 142 15.57 -0.90 -7.00
CA ILE A 142 14.63 -0.95 -8.14
C ILE A 142 13.64 0.24 -8.12
N GLY A 143 13.43 0.83 -6.93
CA GLY A 143 12.52 1.96 -6.72
C GLY A 143 11.03 1.56 -6.67
N CYS A 144 10.39 1.74 -5.50
CA CYS A 144 8.94 1.85 -5.36
C CYS A 144 8.58 2.38 -3.96
N CYS A 145 8.78 1.56 -2.92
CA CYS A 145 8.65 1.90 -1.50
C CYS A 145 9.91 1.44 -0.76
N HIS A 146 10.18 2.06 0.39
CA HIS A 146 11.32 1.73 1.24
C HIS A 146 10.83 1.39 2.65
N PRO A 147 11.36 0.34 3.31
CA PRO A 147 12.32 -0.65 2.80
C PRO A 147 11.81 -1.48 1.62
N GLN A 148 12.70 -1.76 0.66
CA GLN A 148 12.36 -2.52 -0.55
C GLN A 148 12.16 -4.02 -0.24
N VAL A 149 11.18 -4.61 -0.92
CA VAL A 149 10.89 -6.05 -0.85
C VAL A 149 10.81 -6.59 -2.26
N LEU A 150 11.62 -7.61 -2.56
CA LEU A 150 11.63 -8.34 -3.83
C LEU A 150 11.13 -9.76 -3.62
N THR A 151 10.36 -10.28 -4.56
CA THR A 151 9.69 -11.59 -4.48
C THR A 151 10.32 -12.57 -5.45
N PHE A 152 10.56 -13.80 -4.99
CA PHE A 152 11.14 -14.88 -5.78
C PHE A 152 10.36 -16.17 -5.59
N GLU A 153 10.18 -16.93 -6.66
CA GLU A 153 9.55 -18.24 -6.66
C GLU A 153 10.54 -19.34 -6.27
N ARG A 154 11.80 -19.24 -6.74
CA ARG A 154 12.81 -20.28 -6.57
C ARG A 154 13.86 -19.87 -5.55
N SER A 155 14.11 -20.74 -4.57
CA SER A 155 15.19 -20.53 -3.58
C SER A 155 16.53 -20.28 -4.24
N GLU A 156 16.88 -21.06 -5.26
CA GLU A 156 18.15 -20.89 -5.98
C GLU A 156 18.34 -19.47 -6.55
N ASP A 157 17.26 -18.85 -7.04
CA ASP A 157 17.30 -17.53 -7.65
C ASP A 157 17.42 -16.46 -6.55
N ALA A 158 16.71 -16.60 -5.44
CA ALA A 158 16.84 -15.75 -4.25
C ALA A 158 18.23 -15.84 -3.61
N ASP A 159 18.77 -17.05 -3.44
CA ASP A 159 20.10 -17.29 -2.85
C ASP A 159 21.22 -16.67 -3.68
N LYS A 160 21.16 -16.83 -5.01
CA LYS A 160 22.11 -16.20 -5.94
C LYS A 160 21.99 -14.69 -5.90
N PHE A 161 20.75 -14.16 -5.83
CA PHE A 161 20.52 -12.73 -5.74
C PHE A 161 21.13 -12.15 -4.45
N VAL A 162 20.88 -12.77 -3.29
CA VAL A 162 21.43 -12.33 -2.01
C VAL A 162 22.95 -12.42 -1.97
N LYS A 163 23.56 -13.44 -2.57
CA LYS A 163 25.03 -13.53 -2.70
C LYS A 163 25.63 -12.36 -3.49
N GLY A 164 24.91 -11.83 -4.49
CA GLY A 164 25.36 -10.73 -5.32
C GLY A 164 25.03 -9.34 -4.76
N PHE A 165 23.85 -9.19 -4.17
CA PHE A 165 23.26 -7.89 -3.81
C PHE A 165 22.88 -7.77 -2.33
N GLY A 166 23.25 -8.73 -1.50
CA GLY A 166 22.90 -8.75 -0.08
C GLY A 166 21.40 -8.89 0.16
N GLY A 167 21.00 -8.58 1.39
CA GLY A 167 19.63 -8.75 1.87
C GLY A 167 19.40 -10.05 2.64
N THR A 168 18.20 -10.19 3.18
CA THR A 168 17.78 -11.36 3.96
C THR A 168 16.52 -11.95 3.36
N ILE A 169 16.45 -13.28 3.27
CA ILE A 169 15.32 -14.03 2.73
C ILE A 169 14.34 -14.34 3.85
N TYR A 170 13.05 -14.13 3.61
CA TYR A 170 11.96 -14.38 4.54
C TYR A 170 10.82 -15.13 3.84
N HIS A 171 10.06 -15.91 4.62
CA HIS A 171 8.74 -16.38 4.20
C HIS A 171 7.66 -15.34 4.49
N LEU A 172 6.45 -15.52 3.93
CA LEU A 172 5.36 -14.53 3.99
C LEU A 172 5.10 -13.96 5.40
N ALA A 173 4.91 -14.82 6.40
CA ALA A 173 4.61 -14.39 7.78
C ALA A 173 5.75 -13.57 8.40
N GLU A 174 6.98 -14.05 8.22
CA GLU A 174 8.19 -13.39 8.72
C GLU A 174 8.43 -12.06 8.01
N ALA A 175 8.19 -12.01 6.70
CA ALA A 175 8.34 -10.82 5.88
C ALA A 175 7.35 -9.72 6.28
N MET A 176 6.09 -10.09 6.55
CA MET A 176 5.08 -9.15 7.05
C MET A 176 5.51 -8.50 8.37
N GLU A 177 6.06 -9.30 9.28
CA GLU A 177 6.50 -8.79 10.58
C GLU A 177 7.80 -7.98 10.46
N ALA A 178 8.79 -8.44 9.68
CA ALA A 178 10.04 -7.74 9.45
C ALA A 178 9.81 -6.34 8.86
N ILE A 179 8.92 -6.21 7.87
CA ILE A 179 8.57 -4.91 7.27
C ILE A 179 7.79 -4.03 8.24
N PHE A 180 6.86 -4.61 9.01
CA PHE A 180 6.11 -3.85 10.00
C PHE A 180 7.02 -3.26 11.09
N GLN A 181 7.99 -4.03 11.60
CA GLN A 181 8.94 -3.56 12.61
C GLN A 181 9.84 -2.45 12.07
N LYS A 182 10.37 -2.61 10.85
CA LYS A 182 11.18 -1.58 10.18
C LYS A 182 10.40 -0.29 9.93
N MET A 183 9.12 -0.38 9.57
CA MET A 183 8.25 0.79 9.40
C MET A 183 7.99 1.56 10.71
N ASN A 184 7.99 0.86 11.85
CA ASN A 184 7.70 1.46 13.16
C ASN A 184 8.97 1.90 13.92
N GLY A 185 10.15 1.82 13.31
CA GLY A 185 11.39 2.29 13.92
C GLY A 185 11.97 1.38 15.01
N ASN A 186 11.53 0.12 15.09
CA ASN A 186 12.12 -0.90 15.95
C ASN A 186 13.36 -1.54 15.29
N ASP A 187 14.22 -0.71 14.70
CA ASP A 187 15.56 -1.15 14.33
C ASP A 187 16.33 -1.42 15.62
N SER A 188 16.32 -2.67 16.07
CA SER A 188 17.38 -3.19 16.92
C SER A 188 18.68 -3.13 16.11
N CYS A 189 19.30 -1.96 16.19
CA CYS A 189 20.64 -1.66 15.74
C CYS A 189 21.56 -2.84 16.05
N SER A 190 22.00 -3.54 15.02
CA SER A 190 23.12 -4.47 15.09
C SER A 190 24.26 -3.85 14.30
N SER A 191 24.86 -2.83 14.88
CA SER A 191 26.22 -2.43 14.56
C SER A 191 27.14 -3.62 14.72
N ARG A 192 27.80 -4.04 13.63
CA ARG A 192 29.08 -4.74 13.73
C ARG A 192 30.09 -4.08 12.80
N HIS A 193 30.90 -3.24 13.43
CA HIS A 193 32.26 -2.95 13.01
C HIS A 193 33.01 -4.25 12.70
N HIS A 194 33.71 -4.30 11.56
CA HIS A 194 35.16 -4.40 11.51
C HIS A 194 35.69 -4.04 10.13
#